data_AF-A0A8S3ALP8-F1
#
_entry.id   AF-A0A8S3ALP8-F1
#
_cell.length_a   1.000
_cell.length_b   1.000
_cell.length_c   1.000
_cell.angle_alpha   90.00
_cell.angle_beta   90.00
_cell.angle_gamma   90.00
#
_symmetry.space_group_name_H-M   'P 1'
#
loop_
_entity.id
_entity.type
_entity.pdbx_description
1 polymer ?
#
loop_
_entity_poly.entity_id
_entity_poly.type
_entity_poly.pdbx_seq_one_letter_code
_entity_poly.pdbx_strand_id
1 'polypeptide(L)' 'MIEYTPIIYFGRLLLIELGQFERASEYFNTLLRSLPSDHPDISAVYNGMGHAHYVRNKFDEALNYFELAYTIR' A
#
# COMPACT_ATOMS: atom_id res chain seq x y z
N MET A 1 -1.40 -3.97 -19.45
CA MET A 1 -0.23 -4.35 -18.63
C MET A 1 -0.35 -3.51 -17.37
N ILE A 2 -0.59 -4.11 -16.21
CA ILE A 2 -0.58 -3.35 -14.96
C ILE A 2 0.90 -3.16 -14.67
N GLU A 3 1.41 -1.94 -14.86
CA GLU A 3 2.79 -1.59 -14.54
C GLU A 3 2.98 -1.84 -13.04
N TYR A 4 3.71 -2.90 -12.69
CA TYR A 4 4.07 -3.14 -11.30
C TYR A 4 5.28 -2.25 -10.99
N THR A 5 5.05 -1.15 -10.28
CA THR A 5 6.12 -0.20 -9.99
C THR A 5 7.09 -0.77 -8.93
N PRO A 6 8.41 -0.76 -9.16
CA PRO A 6 9.43 -1.35 -8.29
C PRO A 6 9.32 -0.96 -6.81
N ILE A 7 8.79 0.23 -6.53
CA ILE A 7 8.76 0.84 -5.20
C ILE A 7 7.76 0.16 -4.24
N ILE A 8 6.72 -0.51 -4.72
CA ILE A 8 5.75 -1.19 -3.84
C ILE A 8 6.14 -2.63 -3.48
N TYR A 9 7.10 -3.23 -4.20
CA TYR A 9 7.46 -4.64 -4.02
C TYR A 9 8.03 -4.95 -2.65
N PHE A 10 8.85 -4.04 -2.10
CA PHE A 10 9.41 -4.24 -0.77
C PHE A 10 8.32 -4.25 0.31
N GLY A 11 7.36 -3.33 0.22
CA GLY A 11 6.18 -3.32 1.11
C GLY A 11 5.35 -4.60 0.97
N ARG A 12 5.13 -5.07 -0.26
CA ARG A 12 4.40 -6.32 -0.52
C ARG A 12 5.14 -7.56 -0.02
N LEU A 13 6.47 -7.60 -0.16
CA LEU A 13 7.34 -8.65 0.37
C LEU A 13 7.24 -8.72 1.90
N LEU A 14 7.33 -7.56 2.57
CA LEU A 14 7.18 -7.47 4.03
C LEU A 14 5.82 -8.04 4.49
N LEU A 15 4.76 -7.86 3.71
CA LEU A 15 3.42 -8.39 4.02
C LEU A 15 3.28 -9.88 3.76
N ILE A 16 3.54 -10.32 2.53
CA ILE A 16 3.15 -11.66 2.04
C ILE A 16 4.15 -12.71 2.50
N GLU A 17 5.44 -12.44 2.38
CA GLU A 17 6.48 -13.44 2.63
C GLU A 17 6.96 -13.42 4.08
N LEU A 18 6.96 -12.24 4.70
CA LEU A 18 7.58 -12.06 6.01
C LEU A 18 6.58 -11.85 7.15
N GLY A 19 5.31 -11.58 6.87
CA GLY A 19 4.31 -11.25 7.89
C GLY A 19 4.67 -10.02 8.74
N GLN A 20 5.60 -9.18 8.28
CA GLN A 20 6.10 -7.97 8.94
C GLN A 20 5.25 -6.74 8.57
N PHE A 21 3.96 -6.98 8.67
CA PHE A 21 2.89 -6.04 8.96
C PHE A 21 3.28 -4.62 9.39
N GLU A 22 3.91 -4.43 10.55
CA GLU A 22 4.19 -3.10 11.09
C GLU A 22 5.24 -2.37 10.24
N ARG A 23 6.27 -3.09 9.80
CA ARG A 23 7.31 -2.55 8.91
C ARG A 23 6.76 -2.23 7.54
N ALA A 24 5.82 -3.02 7.02
CA ALA A 24 5.16 -2.72 5.76
C ALA A 24 4.35 -1.42 5.84
N SER A 25 3.60 -1.23 6.93
CA SER A 25 2.86 0.01 7.18
C SER A 25 3.79 1.22 7.31
N GLU A 26 4.91 1.09 8.02
CA GLU A 26 5.94 2.14 8.14
C GLU A 26 6.57 2.47 6.79
N TYR A 27 6.86 1.46 5.98
CA TYR A 27 7.40 1.62 4.63
C TYR A 27 6.44 2.40 3.73
N PHE A 28 5.16 2.01 3.67
CA PHE A 28 4.16 2.72 2.87
C PHE A 28 3.93 4.15 3.35
N ASN A 29 3.92 4.40 4.67
CA ASN A 29 3.82 5.75 5.23
C ASN A 29 5.02 6.62 4.86
N THR A 30 6.23 6.05 4.85
CA THR A 30 7.43 6.76 4.40
C THR A 30 7.33 7.11 2.92
N LEU A 31 6.85 6.18 2.08
CA LEU A 31 6.64 6.46 0.66
C LEU A 31 5.66 7.62 0.45
N LEU A 32 4.50 7.61 1.10
CA LEU A 32 3.52 8.71 0.99
C LEU A 32 4.08 10.08 1.41
N ARG A 33 5.03 10.13 2.35
CA ARG A 33 5.69 11.38 2.77
C ARG A 33 6.78 11.83 1.81
N SER A 34 7.41 10.90 1.11
CA SER A 34 8.54 11.17 0.20
C SER A 34 8.12 11.46 -1.23
N LEU A 35 6.97 10.94 -1.65
CA LEU A 35 6.44 11.11 -3.00
C LEU A 35 5.66 12.44 -3.12
N PRO A 36 5.82 13.18 -4.23
CA PRO A 36 4.92 14.29 -4.57
C PRO A 36 3.46 13.82 -4.61
N SER A 37 2.52 14.70 -4.27
CA SER A 37 1.09 14.36 -4.18
C SER A 37 0.45 13.90 -5.49
N ASP A 38 1.07 14.19 -6.63
CA ASP A 38 0.67 13.80 -7.99
C ASP A 38 1.46 12.60 -8.52
N HIS A 39 2.29 11.96 -7.69
CA HIS A 39 3.09 10.84 -8.11
C HIS A 39 2.20 9.64 -8.50
N PRO A 40 2.41 9.02 -9.68
CA PRO A 40 1.53 7.98 -10.22
C PRO A 40 1.39 6.75 -9.30
N ASP A 41 2.41 6.49 -8.48
CA ASP A 41 2.41 5.34 -7.56
C ASP A 41 1.61 5.53 -6.27
N ILE A 42 1.08 6.72 -5.98
CA ILE A 42 0.31 6.95 -4.74
C ILE A 42 -0.88 6.00 -4.64
N SER A 43 -1.59 5.76 -5.76
CA SER A 43 -2.70 4.80 -5.81
C SER A 43 -2.25 3.39 -5.43
N ALA A 44 -1.07 2.96 -5.90
CA ALA A 44 -0.49 1.66 -5.60
C ALA A 44 -0.06 1.54 -4.13
N VAL A 45 0.44 2.62 -3.52
CA VAL A 45 0.79 2.65 -2.11
C VAL A 45 -0.44 2.46 -1.23
N TYR A 46 -1.54 3.17 -1.51
CA TYR A 46 -2.80 2.97 -0.78
C TYR A 46 -3.37 1.56 -0.98
N ASN A 47 -3.25 0.98 -2.17
CA ASN A 47 -3.63 -0.41 -2.40
C ASN A 47 -2.81 -1.38 -1.52
N GLY A 48 -1.50 -1.16 -1.42
CA GLY A 48 -0.62 -1.93 -0.53
C GLY A 48 -1.03 -1.83 0.94
N MET A 49 -1.43 -0.64 1.40
CA MET A 49 -1.97 -0.44 2.75
C MET A 49 -3.30 -1.19 2.95
N GLY A 50 -4.22 -1.13 1.99
CA GLY A 50 -5.47 -1.90 2.04
C GLY A 50 -5.20 -3.40 2.17
N HIS A 51 -4.25 -3.92 1.38
CA HIS A 51 -3.82 -5.31 1.46
C HIS A 51 -3.24 -5.67 2.84
N ALA A 52 -2.47 -4.75 3.45
CA ALA A 52 -1.89 -4.92 4.79
C ALA A 52 -2.94 -5.04 5.89
N HIS A 53 -4.06 -4.34 5.76
CA HIS A 53 -5.18 -4.42 6.69
C HIS A 53 -6.04 -5.66 6.42
N TYR A 54 -6.25 -6.01 5.14
CA TYR A 54 -7.00 -7.19 4.74
C TYR A 54 -6.41 -8.48 5.31
N VAL A 55 -5.10 -8.69 5.19
CA VAL A 55 -4.40 -9.87 5.74
C VAL A 55 -4.42 -9.96 7.27
N ARG A 56 -4.76 -8.86 7.96
CA ARG A 56 -4.96 -8.79 9.41
C ARG A 56 -6.43 -8.89 9.82
N ASN A 57 -7.34 -9.22 8.90
CA ASN A 57 -8.80 -9.25 9.11
C ASN A 57 -9.41 -7.89 9.53
N LYS A 58 -8.75 -6.78 9.20
CA LYS A 58 -9.21 -5.40 9.45
C LYS A 58 -9.93 -4.88 8.21
N PHE A 59 -11.12 -5.43 7.95
CA PHE A 59 -11.79 -5.27 6.67
C PHE A 59 -12.30 -3.85 6.40
N ASP A 60 -12.81 -3.17 7.43
CA ASP A 60 -13.31 -1.80 7.30
C ASP A 60 -12.18 -0.84 6.93
N GLU A 61 -11.02 -0.96 7.60
CA GLU A 61 -9.85 -0.16 7.27
C GLU A 61 -9.27 -0.52 5.90
N ALA A 62 -9.25 -1.81 5.55
CA ALA A 62 -8.82 -2.26 4.24
C ALA A 62 -9.67 -1.65 3.12
N LEU A 63 -10.99 -1.65 3.28
CA LEU A 63 -11.92 -1.07 2.34
C LEU A 63 -11.67 0.43 2.14
N ASN A 64 -11.53 1.19 3.24
CA ASN A 64 -11.21 2.62 3.17
C ASN A 64 -9.95 2.90 2.33
N TYR A 65 -8.90 2.10 2.51
CA TYR A 65 -7.66 2.25 1.74
C TYR A 65 -7.81 1.85 0.27
N PHE A 66 -8.61 0.82 -0.03
CA PHE A 66 -8.91 0.45 -1.41
C PHE A 66 -9.75 1.51 -2.12
N GLU A 67 -10.69 2.14 -1.43
CA GLU A 67 -11.50 3.25 -1.96
C GLU A 67 -10.64 4.50 -2.23
N LEU A 68 -9.71 4.82 -1.33
CA LEU A 68 -8.73 5.89 -1.54
C LEU A 68 -7.85 5.60 -2.76
N ALA A 69 -7.32 4.37 -2.87
CA ALA A 69 -6.52 3.95 -4.02
C ALA A 69 -7.29 4.08 -5.34
N TYR A 70 -8.59 3.77 -5.34
CA TYR A 70 -9.46 3.90 -6.50
C TYR A 70 -9.78 5.36 -6.85
N THR A 71 -9.95 6.21 -5.84
CA THR A 71 -10.27 7.65 -6.03
C THR A 71 -9.09 8.43 -6.61
N ILE A 72 -7.86 8.03 -6.27
CA ILE A 72 -6.62 8.67 -6.72
C ILE A 72 -6.15 8.16 -8.09
N ARG A 73 -6.79 7.11 -8.63
CA ARG A 73 -6.42 6.45 -9.89
C ARG A 73 -6.56 7.35 -11.13
#